data_AF-F7M2N6-F1
#
_entry.id   AF-F7M2N6-F1
#
_cell.length_a   1.000
_cell.length_b   1.000
_cell.length_c   1.000
_cell.angle_alpha   90.00
_cell.angle_beta   90.00
_cell.angle_gamma   90.00
#
_symmetry.space_group_name_H-M   'P 1'
#
loop_
_entity.id
_entity.type
_entity.pdbx_description
1 polymer ?
#
loop_
_entity_poly.entity_id
_entity_poly.type
_entity_poly.pdbx_seq_one_letter_code
_entity_poly.pdbx_strand_id
1 'polypeptide(L)'
;MKKLSFLIATALCIMACSGGSDEQPDGPGNGNGNGGGGSTPNPVSFSNPIVGKQLPDPTIIHAADGNFYLYVTQQDNIYIPIYKSTNMTQWTYAGAAFLQKPNWQPDTRLWAPDINYINGKYVLYYTLGHWDLPKNSCIGVAVSDSPVGPFTDHGKLLDYNSGTMQCIDPCYFEDNGKKYLFWGSYNSTSKGYEGGIRYVELSADGLSIKGAVSEKIAGPSIEGIMVHKRGNYYYLFGSTGSCCEEERSTYRVVVGRSKNIEGPYVGKNGTVMKENSSYNEVILQGNNLFAGTGHNSEIITDDEGNDWFFYHAWQKAKIDNGRQLMCDRIQWSSDGWPYITNGTPASVSRAPVFKNEEEKE
;
A
#
# COMPACT_ATOMS: atom_id res chain seq x y z
N MET A 1 22.11 -47.53 27.48
CA MET A 1 23.57 -47.72 27.66
C MET A 1 24.29 -47.16 26.44
N LYS A 2 25.34 -46.37 26.69
CA LYS A 2 26.38 -45.81 25.80
C LYS A 2 25.98 -44.75 24.76
N LYS A 3 26.22 -43.49 25.17
CA LYS A 3 26.70 -42.39 24.33
C LYS A 3 28.04 -42.76 23.68
N LEU A 4 28.30 -42.27 22.47
CA LEU A 4 29.66 -41.93 22.07
C LEU A 4 29.66 -40.78 21.05
N SER A 5 30.26 -39.67 21.47
CA SER A 5 30.65 -38.53 20.65
C SER A 5 31.97 -38.85 19.95
N PHE A 6 32.22 -38.32 18.75
CA PHE A 6 33.58 -37.99 18.33
C PHE A 6 33.59 -36.75 17.43
N LEU A 7 34.46 -35.81 17.81
CA LEU A 7 34.83 -34.59 17.11
C LEU A 7 35.99 -34.88 16.12
N ILE A 8 35.89 -34.25 14.94
CA ILE A 8 36.92 -33.52 14.17
C ILE A 8 38.26 -34.20 13.86
N ALA A 9 38.57 -34.28 12.55
CA ALA A 9 39.92 -34.09 12.04
C ALA A 9 39.87 -33.27 10.74
N THR A 10 40.40 -32.05 10.81
CA THR A 10 40.65 -31.11 9.71
C THR A 10 41.86 -31.60 8.92
N ALA A 11 41.76 -31.73 7.59
CA ALA A 11 42.90 -31.91 6.71
C ALA A 11 42.91 -30.81 5.66
N LEU A 12 43.87 -29.91 5.82
CA LEU A 12 44.24 -28.83 4.92
C LEU A 12 45.08 -29.44 3.78
N CYS A 13 44.68 -29.27 2.53
CA CYS A 13 45.55 -29.56 1.38
C CYS A 13 45.57 -28.32 0.47
N ILE A 14 46.74 -27.71 0.39
CA ILE A 14 47.10 -26.62 -0.50
C ILE A 14 47.62 -27.26 -1.79
N MET A 15 47.04 -26.91 -2.93
CA MET A 15 47.76 -26.94 -4.20
C MET A 15 47.23 -25.82 -5.10
N ALA A 16 48.12 -24.89 -5.39
CA ALA A 16 47.97 -23.86 -6.40
C ALA A 16 48.28 -24.44 -7.79
N CYS A 17 47.55 -24.00 -8.83
CA CYS A 17 48.13 -23.27 -9.97
C CYS A 17 47.07 -22.91 -11.02
N SER A 18 47.08 -21.61 -11.35
CA SER A 18 46.93 -20.98 -12.68
C SER A 18 45.65 -21.17 -13.53
N GLY A 19 44.98 -20.03 -13.75
CA GLY A 19 44.72 -19.52 -15.09
C GLY A 19 43.40 -19.94 -15.75
N GLY A 20 42.38 -19.09 -15.65
CA GLY A 20 41.16 -19.18 -16.44
C GLY A 20 40.25 -17.99 -16.15
N SER A 21 40.00 -17.21 -17.18
CA SER A 21 39.21 -15.97 -17.27
C SER A 21 37.87 -15.99 -16.52
N ASP A 22 37.63 -14.94 -15.74
CA ASP A 22 36.32 -14.59 -15.15
C ASP A 22 35.32 -14.23 -16.27
N GLU A 23 34.32 -15.08 -16.49
CA GLU A 23 33.10 -14.73 -17.20
C GLU A 23 32.10 -14.12 -16.22
N GLN A 24 31.93 -12.81 -16.35
CA GLN A 24 30.90 -12.00 -15.71
C GLN A 24 29.54 -12.30 -16.38
N PRO A 25 28.42 -12.47 -15.63
CA PRO A 25 27.14 -12.73 -16.27
C PRO A 25 26.59 -11.47 -16.94
N ASP A 26 26.20 -11.63 -18.20
CA ASP A 26 25.60 -10.62 -19.06
C ASP A 26 24.38 -9.93 -18.41
N GLY A 27 24.51 -8.63 -18.17
CA GLY A 27 23.36 -7.75 -17.96
C GLY A 27 22.68 -7.47 -19.31
N PRO A 28 21.34 -7.26 -19.37
CA PRO A 28 20.73 -6.80 -20.59
C PRO A 28 21.14 -5.35 -20.80
N GLY A 29 22.01 -5.14 -21.79
CA GLY A 29 22.46 -3.83 -22.21
C GLY A 29 21.29 -2.96 -22.66
N ASN A 30 21.16 -1.78 -22.07
CA ASN A 30 20.49 -0.67 -22.70
C ASN A 30 21.40 0.55 -22.61
N GLY A 31 22.20 0.72 -23.66
CA GLY A 31 23.06 1.87 -23.85
C GLY A 31 22.84 2.41 -25.25
N ASN A 32 21.98 3.42 -25.37
CA ASN A 32 22.29 4.53 -26.24
C ASN A 32 21.68 5.81 -25.66
N GLY A 33 22.55 6.59 -25.03
CA GLY A 33 22.26 7.98 -24.74
C GLY A 33 22.19 8.75 -26.06
N ASN A 34 21.10 9.46 -26.24
CA ASN A 34 21.13 10.70 -27.01
C ASN A 34 20.30 11.73 -26.25
N GLY A 35 20.96 12.82 -25.87
CA GLY A 35 20.32 13.97 -25.24
C GLY A 35 19.33 14.60 -26.21
N GLY A 36 18.06 14.55 -25.84
CA GLY A 36 16.97 15.26 -26.48
C GLY A 36 15.78 15.21 -25.55
N GLY A 37 15.40 16.36 -24.98
CA GLY A 37 14.22 16.50 -24.14
C GLY A 37 12.94 16.35 -24.96
N GLY A 38 12.66 15.15 -25.44
CA GLY A 38 11.38 14.75 -25.99
C GLY A 38 10.68 13.89 -24.97
N SER A 39 9.59 14.40 -24.38
CA SER A 39 8.66 13.60 -23.58
C SER A 39 8.19 12.42 -24.43
N THR A 40 8.44 11.19 -23.99
CA THR A 40 7.81 10.01 -24.60
C THR A 40 6.30 10.21 -24.53
N PRO A 41 5.56 10.07 -25.66
CA PRO A 41 4.11 10.21 -25.65
C PRO A 41 3.48 9.30 -24.59
N ASN A 42 2.46 9.78 -23.91
CA ASN A 42 1.70 8.96 -22.98
C ASN A 42 1.15 7.73 -23.71
N PRO A 43 1.28 6.51 -23.14
CA PRO A 43 0.77 5.31 -23.79
C PRO A 43 -0.76 5.38 -23.88
N VAL A 44 -1.35 4.88 -24.97
CA VAL A 44 -2.81 4.81 -25.12
C VAL A 44 -3.42 3.73 -24.21
N SER A 45 -2.66 2.68 -23.91
CA SER A 45 -3.08 1.57 -23.07
C SER A 45 -1.91 1.02 -22.26
N PHE A 46 -2.22 0.34 -21.16
CA PHE A 46 -1.26 -0.40 -20.34
C PHE A 46 -1.79 -1.81 -20.02
N SER A 47 -0.92 -2.66 -19.51
CA SER A 47 -1.26 -4.01 -19.08
C SER A 47 -1.04 -4.19 -17.58
N ASN A 48 -1.89 -4.97 -16.93
CA ASN A 48 -1.63 -5.45 -15.58
C ASN A 48 -0.84 -6.77 -15.61
N PRO A 49 0.09 -7.00 -14.67
CA PRO A 49 0.55 -6.04 -13.66
C PRO A 49 1.32 -4.88 -14.30
N ILE A 50 1.12 -3.64 -13.81
CA ILE A 50 1.85 -2.46 -14.30
C ILE A 50 3.34 -2.60 -14.01
N VAL A 51 3.66 -3.08 -12.81
CA VAL A 51 5.04 -3.41 -12.44
C VAL A 51 5.07 -4.85 -11.96
N GLY A 52 5.70 -5.71 -12.77
CA GLY A 52 5.71 -7.14 -12.58
C GLY A 52 6.64 -7.67 -11.48
N LYS A 53 6.85 -6.95 -10.37
CA LYS A 53 7.65 -7.37 -9.21
C LYS A 53 6.93 -7.05 -7.89
N GLN A 54 7.41 -7.64 -6.80
CA GLN A 54 6.89 -7.49 -5.43
C GLN A 54 6.81 -6.01 -5.01
N LEU A 55 5.61 -5.45 -5.04
CA LEU A 55 5.26 -4.07 -4.65
C LEU A 55 3.94 -4.06 -3.86
N PRO A 56 3.92 -4.69 -2.67
CA PRO A 56 2.72 -4.80 -1.86
C PRO A 56 2.35 -3.50 -1.13
N ASP A 57 1.06 -3.39 -0.86
CA ASP A 57 0.47 -2.35 -0.01
C ASP A 57 0.80 -0.92 -0.54
N PRO A 58 0.46 -0.60 -1.81
CA PRO A 58 0.82 0.67 -2.42
C PRO A 58 -0.02 1.84 -1.88
N THR A 59 0.65 2.96 -1.61
CA THR A 59 0.03 4.29 -1.51
C THR A 59 0.61 5.20 -2.60
N ILE A 60 -0.13 6.24 -2.98
CA ILE A 60 0.25 7.16 -4.06
C ILE A 60 -0.05 8.60 -3.68
N ILE A 61 0.79 9.53 -4.15
CA ILE A 61 0.52 10.96 -4.12
C ILE A 61 0.85 11.61 -5.47
N HIS A 62 0.00 12.54 -5.91
CA HIS A 62 0.36 13.53 -6.93
C HIS A 62 1.05 14.70 -6.23
N ALA A 63 2.36 14.81 -6.42
CA ALA A 63 3.20 15.75 -5.70
C ALA A 63 3.14 17.16 -6.32
N ALA A 64 3.55 18.16 -5.52
CA ALA A 64 3.62 19.56 -5.94
C ALA A 64 4.55 19.83 -7.13
N ASP A 65 5.47 18.90 -7.45
CA ASP A 65 6.35 18.97 -8.62
C ASP A 65 5.69 18.43 -9.91
N GLY A 66 4.40 18.10 -9.86
CA GLY A 66 3.61 17.59 -10.98
C GLY A 66 3.76 16.08 -11.23
N ASN A 67 4.62 15.36 -10.51
CA ASN A 67 4.83 13.92 -10.69
C ASN A 67 4.03 13.09 -9.69
N PHE A 68 3.83 11.82 -10.04
CA PHE A 68 3.25 10.82 -9.16
C PHE A 68 4.34 10.06 -8.43
N TYR A 69 4.14 9.81 -7.14
CA TYR A 69 5.04 9.02 -6.31
C TYR A 69 4.29 7.90 -5.62
N LEU A 70 4.81 6.68 -5.73
CA LEU A 70 4.23 5.47 -5.17
C LEU A 70 5.17 4.87 -4.13
N TYR A 71 4.62 4.54 -2.97
CA TYR A 71 5.34 4.00 -1.81
C TYR A 71 4.74 2.65 -1.46
N VAL A 72 5.58 1.70 -1.08
CA VAL A 72 5.13 0.33 -0.79
C VAL A 72 5.79 -0.21 0.47
N THR A 73 5.25 -1.31 0.99
CA THR A 73 5.87 -2.09 2.08
C THR A 73 7.34 -2.42 1.78
N GLN A 74 8.20 -2.40 2.80
CA GLN A 74 9.64 -2.65 2.72
C GLN A 74 10.00 -3.90 1.90
N GLN A 75 10.98 -3.76 1.02
CA GLN A 75 11.55 -4.85 0.21
C GLN A 75 12.98 -5.12 0.68
N ASP A 76 13.24 -6.29 1.26
CA ASP A 76 14.54 -6.64 1.84
C ASP A 76 15.10 -5.52 2.75
N ASN A 77 16.20 -4.89 2.36
CA ASN A 77 16.85 -3.78 3.07
C ASN A 77 16.48 -2.38 2.52
N ILE A 78 15.45 -2.29 1.67
CA ILE A 78 14.94 -1.04 1.12
C ILE A 78 13.71 -0.61 1.94
N TYR A 79 13.92 0.39 2.80
CA TYR A 79 12.95 0.84 3.80
C TYR A 79 11.90 1.79 3.18
N ILE A 80 10.74 1.22 2.83
CA ILE A 80 9.67 1.87 2.08
C ILE A 80 10.18 2.40 0.72
N PRO A 81 10.31 1.53 -0.30
CA PRO A 81 10.78 1.96 -1.61
C PRO A 81 9.77 2.89 -2.28
N ILE A 82 10.31 3.87 -3.00
CA ILE A 82 9.58 4.93 -3.68
C ILE A 82 9.77 4.77 -5.18
N TYR A 83 8.69 4.93 -5.94
CA TYR A 83 8.69 4.95 -7.40
C TYR A 83 8.11 6.26 -7.88
N LYS A 84 8.62 6.76 -9.01
CA LYS A 84 8.18 8.00 -9.66
C LYS A 84 7.56 7.69 -11.02
N SER A 85 6.50 8.41 -11.37
CA SER A 85 5.88 8.39 -12.69
C SER A 85 5.38 9.77 -13.08
N THR A 86 5.30 10.05 -14.38
CA THR A 86 4.62 11.23 -14.93
C THR A 86 3.22 10.90 -15.44
N ASN A 87 2.86 9.62 -15.56
CA ASN A 87 1.64 9.18 -16.26
C ASN A 87 0.94 7.98 -15.62
N MET A 88 1.33 7.62 -14.39
CA MET A 88 0.77 6.51 -13.60
C MET A 88 0.95 5.08 -14.18
N THR A 89 1.49 4.93 -15.39
CA THR A 89 1.64 3.62 -16.04
C THR A 89 3.10 3.20 -16.21
N GLN A 90 4.02 4.15 -16.24
CA GLN A 90 5.45 3.90 -16.32
C GLN A 90 6.13 4.38 -15.04
N TRP A 91 6.66 3.44 -14.26
CA TRP A 91 7.23 3.70 -12.94
C TRP A 91 8.74 3.46 -12.93
N THR A 92 9.49 4.41 -12.39
CA THR A 92 10.93 4.32 -12.19
C THR A 92 11.24 4.34 -10.70
N TYR A 93 12.17 3.50 -10.24
CA TYR A 93 12.61 3.54 -8.84
C TYR A 93 13.26 4.89 -8.51
N ALA A 94 12.81 5.53 -7.43
CA ALA A 94 13.20 6.90 -7.05
C ALA A 94 13.95 6.97 -5.71
N GLY A 95 14.06 5.87 -4.98
CA GLY A 95 14.78 5.80 -3.70
C GLY A 95 13.98 5.07 -2.62
N ALA A 96 14.32 5.34 -1.37
CA ALA A 96 13.65 4.79 -0.19
C ALA A 96 13.34 5.92 0.78
N ALA A 97 12.21 5.82 1.51
CA ALA A 97 11.81 6.86 2.45
C ALA A 97 12.85 7.02 3.57
N PHE A 98 13.40 5.91 4.06
CA PHE A 98 14.37 5.91 5.15
C PHE A 98 15.74 5.41 4.70
N LEU A 99 16.80 6.14 5.06
CA LEU A 99 18.18 5.68 4.90
C LEU A 99 18.57 4.64 5.96
N GLN A 100 17.93 4.70 7.13
CA GLN A 100 18.08 3.74 8.22
C GLN A 100 16.69 3.41 8.76
N LYS A 101 16.44 2.13 9.06
CA LYS A 101 15.15 1.70 9.60
C LYS A 101 14.88 2.37 10.96
N PRO A 102 13.73 3.04 11.16
CA PRO A 102 13.27 3.38 12.49
C PRO A 102 13.28 2.13 13.40
N ASN A 103 13.89 2.26 14.59
CA ASN A 103 14.22 1.12 15.46
C ASN A 103 13.64 1.24 16.88
N TRP A 104 12.84 2.27 17.16
CA TRP A 104 12.20 2.47 18.46
C TRP A 104 11.22 1.34 18.83
N GLN A 105 10.78 0.53 17.86
CA GLN A 105 10.13 -0.76 18.06
C GLN A 105 10.97 -1.87 17.39
N PRO A 106 11.76 -2.66 18.14
CA PRO A 106 12.66 -3.67 17.57
C PRO A 106 11.89 -4.85 16.97
N ASP A 107 12.58 -5.68 16.18
CA ASP A 107 12.04 -6.92 15.58
C ASP A 107 10.80 -6.71 14.70
N THR A 108 10.72 -5.54 14.07
CA THR A 108 9.64 -5.13 13.17
C THR A 108 10.13 -4.85 11.76
N ARG A 109 9.19 -4.97 10.81
CA ARG A 109 9.36 -4.54 9.42
C ARG A 109 8.47 -3.33 9.12
N LEU A 110 8.89 -2.51 8.15
CA LEU A 110 8.11 -1.37 7.70
C LEU A 110 7.02 -1.82 6.71
N TRP A 111 5.75 -1.62 7.06
CA TRP A 111 4.59 -2.04 6.25
C TRP A 111 3.65 -0.87 5.93
N ALA A 112 2.87 -1.06 4.87
CA ALA A 112 1.67 -0.30 4.52
C ALA A 112 1.83 1.21 4.79
N PRO A 113 2.76 1.87 4.07
CA PRO A 113 2.94 3.30 4.21
C PRO A 113 1.70 4.05 3.72
N ASP A 114 1.47 5.24 4.27
CA ASP A 114 0.49 6.19 3.78
C ASP A 114 1.09 7.60 3.68
N ILE A 115 1.18 8.12 2.45
CA ILE A 115 1.89 9.37 2.12
C ILE A 115 0.89 10.50 1.89
N ASN A 116 1.12 11.62 2.56
CA ASN A 116 0.22 12.76 2.54
C ASN A 116 0.98 14.07 2.41
N TYR A 117 0.34 15.11 1.88
CA TYR A 117 0.90 16.45 1.86
C TYR A 117 0.16 17.33 2.87
N ILE A 118 0.82 17.65 3.98
CA ILE A 118 0.22 18.33 5.13
C ILE A 118 1.05 19.56 5.44
N ASN A 119 0.41 20.74 5.41
CA ASN A 119 1.02 22.04 5.74
C ASN A 119 2.37 22.30 5.06
N GLY A 120 2.50 21.96 3.78
CA GLY A 120 3.71 22.21 3.00
C GLY A 120 4.81 21.16 3.16
N LYS A 121 4.52 20.02 3.80
CA LYS A 121 5.45 18.91 4.01
C LYS A 121 4.85 17.61 3.51
N TYR A 122 5.73 16.69 3.10
CA TYR A 122 5.37 15.30 2.87
C TYR A 122 5.39 14.56 4.20
N VAL A 123 4.23 14.09 4.65
CA VAL A 123 4.04 13.36 5.90
C VAL A 123 3.71 11.91 5.58
N LEU A 124 4.59 11.02 6.03
CA LEU A 124 4.50 9.58 5.83
C LEU A 124 4.09 8.92 7.14
N TYR A 125 2.88 8.39 7.20
CA TYR A 125 2.50 7.44 8.24
C TYR A 125 2.96 6.05 7.83
N TYR A 126 3.46 5.27 8.77
CA TYR A 126 4.00 3.95 8.45
C TYR A 126 3.84 2.99 9.62
N THR A 127 3.80 1.70 9.31
CA THR A 127 3.70 0.65 10.33
C THR A 127 5.09 0.09 10.64
N LEU A 128 5.45 -0.02 11.91
CA LEU A 128 6.44 -1.00 12.39
C LEU A 128 5.68 -2.25 12.80
N GLY A 129 5.62 -3.22 11.89
CA GLY A 129 4.76 -4.37 11.99
C GLY A 129 5.49 -5.63 12.44
N HIS A 130 4.81 -6.42 13.28
CA HIS A 130 5.27 -7.72 13.74
C HIS A 130 4.24 -8.80 13.44
N TRP A 131 4.65 -9.82 12.67
CA TRP A 131 3.74 -10.84 12.15
C TRP A 131 3.21 -11.76 13.26
N ASP A 132 4.11 -12.28 14.10
CA ASP A 132 3.75 -13.24 15.15
C ASP A 132 3.25 -12.59 16.45
N LEU A 133 3.72 -11.37 16.74
CA LEU A 133 3.39 -10.57 17.92
C LEU A 133 2.67 -9.27 17.51
N PRO A 134 1.45 -9.32 16.96
CA PRO A 134 0.75 -8.14 16.44
C PRO A 134 0.43 -7.05 17.48
N LYS A 135 0.47 -7.38 18.78
CA LYS A 135 0.41 -6.38 19.86
C LYS A 135 1.68 -5.51 19.95
N ASN A 136 2.76 -5.95 19.33
CA ASN A 136 4.00 -5.20 19.21
C ASN A 136 4.02 -4.33 17.93
N SER A 137 2.99 -4.38 17.10
CA SER A 137 2.89 -3.47 15.95
C SER A 137 2.54 -2.06 16.41
N CYS A 138 3.13 -1.06 15.74
CA CYS A 138 2.92 0.35 16.04
C CYS A 138 2.85 1.15 14.74
N ILE A 139 2.19 2.31 14.79
CA ILE A 139 2.21 3.29 13.70
C ILE A 139 3.10 4.45 14.13
N GLY A 140 4.03 4.82 13.25
CA GLY A 140 4.87 6.01 13.37
C GLY A 140 4.52 7.06 12.32
N VAL A 141 5.16 8.22 12.43
CA VAL A 141 5.04 9.32 11.47
C VAL A 141 6.42 9.88 11.14
N ALA A 142 6.65 10.20 9.88
CA ALA A 142 7.90 10.79 9.41
C ALA A 142 7.62 11.93 8.43
N VAL A 143 8.56 12.88 8.32
CA VAL A 143 8.37 14.12 7.53
C VAL A 143 9.53 14.36 6.58
N SER A 144 9.23 14.87 5.39
CA SER A 144 10.20 15.31 4.39
C SER A 144 9.75 16.58 3.67
N ASP A 145 10.72 17.35 3.17
CA ASP A 145 10.51 18.47 2.26
C ASP A 145 10.36 18.03 0.80
N SER A 146 10.66 16.76 0.53
CA SER A 146 10.71 16.17 -0.80
C SER A 146 9.90 14.85 -0.84
N PRO A 147 9.20 14.55 -1.95
CA PRO A 147 8.46 13.29 -2.12
C PRO A 147 9.38 12.08 -2.32
N VAL A 148 10.71 12.24 -2.28
CA VAL A 148 11.66 11.12 -2.31
C VAL A 148 12.50 11.04 -1.04
N GLY A 149 12.16 11.81 -0.01
CA GLY A 149 12.91 11.84 1.23
C GLY A 149 14.25 12.60 1.13
N PRO A 150 15.18 12.32 2.06
CA PRO A 150 15.02 11.38 3.17
C PRO A 150 13.94 11.87 4.16
N PHE A 151 13.14 10.94 4.66
CA PHE A 151 12.15 11.22 5.70
C PHE A 151 12.82 11.19 7.07
N THR A 152 12.55 12.22 7.88
CA THR A 152 12.93 12.29 9.28
C THR A 152 11.86 11.61 10.12
N ASP A 153 12.22 10.56 10.84
CA ASP A 153 11.31 9.86 11.76
C ASP A 153 10.99 10.74 12.99
N HIS A 154 9.70 10.86 13.32
CA HIS A 154 9.19 11.54 14.52
C HIS A 154 8.72 10.56 15.61
N GLY A 155 8.91 9.25 15.39
CA GLY A 155 8.65 8.22 16.37
C GLY A 155 7.23 7.69 16.34
N LYS A 156 6.86 7.05 17.45
CA LYS A 156 5.61 6.33 17.62
C LYS A 156 4.43 7.30 17.81
N LEU A 157 3.40 7.14 16.97
CA LEU A 157 2.14 7.88 17.06
C LEU A 157 1.03 7.06 17.71
N LEU A 158 0.91 5.79 17.33
CA LEU A 158 -0.08 4.86 17.88
C LEU A 158 0.58 3.50 18.19
N ASP A 159 0.04 2.82 19.18
CA ASP A 159 0.38 1.44 19.51
C ASP A 159 -0.85 0.64 19.92
N TYR A 160 -0.65 -0.61 20.30
CA TYR A 160 -1.72 -1.49 20.77
C TYR A 160 -2.61 -0.84 21.83
N ASN A 161 -2.07 -0.06 22.77
CA ASN A 161 -2.82 0.54 23.87
C ASN A 161 -3.66 1.74 23.45
N SER A 162 -3.43 2.31 22.26
CA SER A 162 -4.21 3.45 21.75
C SER A 162 -5.69 3.09 21.51
N GLY A 163 -5.99 1.83 21.23
CA GLY A 163 -7.37 1.34 21.07
C GLY A 163 -7.57 -0.13 21.48
N THR A 164 -6.58 -0.75 22.13
CA THR A 164 -6.51 -2.18 22.48
C THR A 164 -6.74 -3.11 21.27
N MET A 165 -6.14 -2.75 20.13
CA MET A 165 -6.31 -3.45 18.84
C MET A 165 -5.01 -3.50 18.04
N GLN A 166 -4.99 -4.31 16.98
CA GLN A 166 -3.86 -4.34 16.04
C GLN A 166 -3.65 -2.95 15.42
N CYS A 167 -2.44 -2.41 15.59
CA CYS A 167 -2.09 -1.06 15.18
C CYS A 167 -1.19 -1.10 13.94
N ILE A 168 -1.83 -1.24 12.77
CA ILE A 168 -1.20 -1.27 11.44
C ILE A 168 -2.09 -0.55 10.42
N ASP A 169 -1.59 -0.41 9.19
CA ASP A 169 -2.30 0.08 8.02
C ASP A 169 -2.93 1.47 8.24
N PRO A 170 -2.11 2.51 8.50
CA PRO A 170 -2.60 3.88 8.62
C PRO A 170 -3.26 4.36 7.32
N CYS A 171 -4.30 5.17 7.45
CA CYS A 171 -4.88 5.94 6.35
C CYS A 171 -5.28 7.32 6.89
N TYR A 172 -4.63 8.34 6.36
CA TYR A 172 -4.95 9.72 6.63
C TYR A 172 -6.18 10.15 5.83
N PHE A 173 -6.99 10.99 6.45
CA PHE A 173 -8.07 11.67 5.75
C PHE A 173 -8.28 13.06 6.33
N GLU A 174 -8.45 14.06 5.47
CA GLU A 174 -8.75 15.43 5.86
C GLU A 174 -10.08 15.89 5.28
N ASP A 175 -10.92 16.47 6.14
CA ASP A 175 -12.15 17.11 5.71
C ASP A 175 -12.51 18.28 6.62
N ASN A 176 -12.97 19.38 6.01
CA ASN A 176 -13.36 20.61 6.72
C ASN A 176 -12.27 21.12 7.69
N GLY A 177 -10.99 20.99 7.31
CA GLY A 177 -9.83 21.42 8.11
C GLY A 177 -9.51 20.52 9.31
N LYS A 178 -10.27 19.43 9.51
CA LYS A 178 -9.97 18.40 10.50
C LYS A 178 -9.22 17.26 9.85
N LYS A 179 -8.23 16.75 10.57
CA LYS A 179 -7.34 15.68 10.12
C LYS A 179 -7.60 14.45 10.95
N TYR A 180 -7.67 13.31 10.29
CA TYR A 180 -7.97 12.04 10.92
C TYR A 180 -6.95 11.01 10.49
N LEU A 181 -6.60 10.12 11.41
CA LEU A 181 -5.87 8.90 11.09
C LEU A 181 -6.78 7.72 11.40
N PHE A 182 -7.07 6.93 10.38
CA PHE A 182 -7.73 5.64 10.48
C PHE A 182 -6.68 4.54 10.53
N TRP A 183 -6.96 3.45 11.24
CA TRP A 183 -6.08 2.28 11.28
C TRP A 183 -6.83 1.03 11.70
N GLY A 184 -6.17 -0.11 11.52
CA GLY A 184 -6.59 -1.39 12.08
C GLY A 184 -6.59 -2.53 11.06
N SER A 185 -6.70 -3.74 11.58
CA SER A 185 -6.70 -4.97 10.77
C SER A 185 -7.47 -6.09 11.52
N TYR A 186 -7.53 -7.27 10.91
CA TYR A 186 -8.29 -8.46 11.31
C TYR A 186 -8.29 -8.75 12.81
N ASN A 187 -9.41 -9.24 13.33
CA ASN A 187 -9.46 -9.81 14.68
C ASN A 187 -8.69 -11.13 14.76
N SER A 188 -8.00 -11.38 15.87
CA SER A 188 -7.44 -12.69 16.17
C SER A 188 -7.68 -13.08 17.61
N THR A 189 -8.63 -14.00 17.82
CA THR A 189 -8.89 -14.59 19.13
C THR A 189 -7.71 -15.41 19.62
N SER A 190 -7.02 -16.14 18.73
CA SER A 190 -5.87 -16.98 19.09
C SER A 190 -4.64 -16.17 19.52
N LYS A 191 -4.44 -14.98 18.92
CA LYS A 191 -3.40 -14.02 19.33
C LYS A 191 -3.90 -13.00 20.37
N GLY A 192 -5.16 -13.11 20.79
CA GLY A 192 -5.74 -12.38 21.91
C GLY A 192 -5.89 -10.88 21.72
N TYR A 193 -6.28 -10.41 20.53
CA TYR A 193 -6.57 -8.98 20.28
C TYR A 193 -7.85 -8.77 19.46
N GLU A 194 -8.53 -7.66 19.74
CA GLU A 194 -9.66 -7.20 18.93
C GLU A 194 -9.14 -6.58 17.62
N GLY A 195 -9.82 -6.89 16.52
CA GLY A 195 -9.55 -6.26 15.22
C GLY A 195 -10.72 -5.43 14.70
N GLY A 196 -10.54 -4.89 13.51
CA GLY A 196 -11.40 -3.87 12.92
C GLY A 196 -10.71 -2.51 12.89
N ILE A 197 -11.49 -1.49 12.53
CA ILE A 197 -11.02 -0.17 12.16
C ILE A 197 -11.47 0.85 13.19
N ARG A 198 -10.56 1.72 13.59
CA ARG A 198 -10.82 2.92 14.42
C ARG A 198 -10.21 4.14 13.73
N TYR A 199 -10.52 5.30 14.27
CA TYR A 199 -9.86 6.55 13.88
C TYR A 199 -9.61 7.45 15.09
N VAL A 200 -8.77 8.46 14.89
CA VAL A 200 -8.49 9.52 15.86
C VAL A 200 -8.30 10.82 15.10
N GLU A 201 -8.70 11.95 15.70
CA GLU A 201 -8.35 13.26 15.16
C GLU A 201 -6.84 13.51 15.39
N LEU A 202 -6.20 14.24 14.49
CA LEU A 202 -4.79 14.62 14.59
C LEU A 202 -4.63 16.11 14.92
N SER A 203 -3.44 16.49 15.34
CA SER A 203 -3.00 17.89 15.38
C SER A 203 -2.99 18.51 13.99
N ALA A 204 -2.94 19.84 13.93
CA ALA A 204 -2.98 20.58 12.66
C ALA A 204 -1.83 20.23 11.71
N ASP A 205 -0.66 19.86 12.24
CA ASP A 205 0.52 19.39 11.49
C ASP A 205 0.49 17.89 11.18
N GLY A 206 -0.50 17.15 11.70
CA GLY A 206 -0.64 15.71 11.51
C GLY A 206 0.33 14.86 12.32
N LEU A 207 1.16 15.45 13.20
CA LEU A 207 2.27 14.74 13.86
C LEU A 207 1.94 14.19 15.25
N SER A 208 0.74 14.46 15.78
CA SER A 208 0.30 13.97 17.08
C SER A 208 -1.20 13.70 17.09
N ILE A 209 -1.64 12.80 17.98
CA ILE A 209 -3.07 12.53 18.17
C ILE A 209 -3.73 13.68 18.93
N LYS A 210 -5.00 13.92 18.63
CA LYS A 210 -5.86 14.91 19.27
C LYS A 210 -7.16 14.25 19.71
N GLY A 211 -7.46 14.34 21.01
CA GLY A 211 -8.70 13.81 21.56
C GLY A 211 -8.67 12.30 21.79
N ALA A 212 -9.86 11.71 21.87
CA ALA A 212 -10.04 10.29 22.15
C ALA A 212 -10.07 9.47 20.85
N VAL A 213 -9.51 8.26 20.92
CA VAL A 213 -9.70 7.25 19.88
C VAL A 213 -11.17 6.85 19.80
N SER A 214 -11.67 6.70 18.57
CA SER A 214 -13.05 6.33 18.30
C SER A 214 -13.37 4.92 18.80
N GLU A 215 -14.67 4.62 18.92
CA GLU A 215 -15.12 3.23 18.87
C GLU A 215 -14.84 2.59 17.51
N LYS A 216 -14.85 1.25 17.46
CA LYS A 216 -14.75 0.51 16.20
C LYS A 216 -15.83 0.96 15.20
N ILE A 217 -15.44 1.21 13.94
CA ILE A 217 -16.33 1.69 12.88
C ILE A 217 -16.57 0.65 11.77
N ALA A 218 -15.66 -0.30 11.60
CA ALA A 218 -15.74 -1.40 10.64
C ALA A 218 -14.93 -2.60 11.16
N GLY A 219 -15.27 -3.81 10.72
CA GLY A 219 -14.56 -5.03 11.13
C GLY A 219 -15.52 -6.16 11.51
N PRO A 220 -15.00 -7.33 11.90
CA PRO A 220 -13.62 -7.58 12.31
C PRO A 220 -12.71 -8.17 11.22
N SER A 221 -13.16 -8.31 9.97
CA SER A 221 -12.44 -9.07 8.93
C SER A 221 -11.98 -8.21 7.75
N ILE A 222 -11.39 -7.06 8.06
CA ILE A 222 -10.96 -6.04 7.09
C ILE A 222 -9.64 -5.40 7.53
N GLU A 223 -8.82 -5.01 6.56
CA GLU A 223 -7.58 -4.24 6.73
C GLU A 223 -7.29 -3.40 5.46
N GLY A 224 -6.15 -2.70 5.40
CA GLY A 224 -5.71 -1.98 4.20
C GLY A 224 -6.78 -1.02 3.68
N ILE A 225 -7.28 -0.17 4.58
CA ILE A 225 -8.43 0.70 4.32
C ILE A 225 -8.01 1.99 3.63
N MET A 226 -8.97 2.59 2.92
CA MET A 226 -8.85 3.91 2.31
C MET A 226 -10.17 4.65 2.48
N VAL A 227 -10.12 5.92 2.90
CA VAL A 227 -11.31 6.77 3.07
C VAL A 227 -11.39 7.78 1.94
N HIS A 228 -12.47 7.76 1.19
CA HIS A 228 -12.71 8.70 0.09
C HIS A 228 -13.99 9.48 0.30
N LYS A 229 -14.00 10.78 0.04
CA LYS A 229 -15.22 11.59 0.04
C LYS A 229 -15.66 11.89 -1.38
N ARG A 230 -16.91 11.56 -1.70
CA ARG A 230 -17.54 11.89 -2.99
C ARG A 230 -18.98 12.30 -2.79
N GLY A 231 -19.31 13.52 -3.23
CA GLY A 231 -20.61 14.12 -2.98
C GLY A 231 -20.90 14.21 -1.48
N ASN A 232 -22.03 13.67 -1.04
CA ASN A 232 -22.47 13.70 0.36
C ASN A 232 -22.05 12.45 1.16
N TYR A 233 -21.17 11.62 0.61
CA TYR A 233 -20.79 10.35 1.22
C TYR A 233 -19.28 10.26 1.45
N TYR A 234 -18.93 9.67 2.60
CA TYR A 234 -17.64 9.07 2.87
C TYR A 234 -17.72 7.59 2.50
N TYR A 235 -16.76 7.10 1.76
CA TYR A 235 -16.60 5.71 1.37
C TYR A 235 -15.43 5.15 2.15
N LEU A 236 -15.67 4.04 2.83
CA LEU A 236 -14.62 3.25 3.48
C LEU A 236 -14.38 2.03 2.61
N PHE A 237 -13.30 2.08 1.84
CA PHE A 237 -12.75 0.91 1.17
C PHE A 237 -11.93 0.12 2.19
N GLY A 238 -11.85 -1.18 1.96
CA GLY A 238 -10.89 -2.03 2.65
C GLY A 238 -10.84 -3.40 2.01
N SER A 239 -9.95 -4.24 2.49
CA SER A 239 -9.69 -5.54 1.90
C SER A 239 -10.01 -6.67 2.88
N THR A 240 -10.68 -7.70 2.38
CA THR A 240 -11.09 -8.88 3.15
C THR A 240 -10.62 -10.17 2.48
N GLY A 241 -10.32 -11.21 3.25
CA GLY A 241 -9.79 -12.49 2.77
C GLY A 241 -8.30 -12.65 3.02
N SER A 242 -7.66 -13.63 2.37
CA SER A 242 -6.22 -13.87 2.53
C SER A 242 -5.43 -13.18 1.42
N CYS A 243 -4.51 -12.28 1.79
CA CYS A 243 -3.60 -11.57 0.87
C CYS A 243 -2.45 -12.43 0.35
N CYS A 244 -2.08 -13.45 1.12
CA CYS A 244 -0.69 -13.88 1.20
C CYS A 244 -0.55 -15.40 1.12
N GLU A 245 -1.45 -16.03 0.35
CA GLU A 245 -1.49 -17.46 0.04
C GLU A 245 -1.27 -17.71 -1.46
N GLU A 246 -0.44 -16.89 -2.09
CA GLU A 246 -0.08 -17.04 -3.51
C GLU A 246 -1.33 -17.12 -4.40
N GLU A 247 -1.43 -18.12 -5.29
CA GLU A 247 -2.58 -18.34 -6.17
C GLU A 247 -3.89 -18.66 -5.44
N ARG A 248 -3.82 -19.08 -4.16
CA ARG A 248 -4.97 -19.39 -3.30
C ARG A 248 -5.48 -18.17 -2.53
N SER A 249 -4.80 -17.03 -2.65
CA SER A 249 -5.20 -15.78 -2.00
C SER A 249 -6.63 -15.38 -2.39
N THR A 250 -7.48 -15.16 -1.38
CA THR A 250 -8.91 -14.81 -1.53
C THR A 250 -9.22 -13.33 -1.30
N TYR A 251 -8.16 -12.52 -1.13
CA TYR A 251 -8.24 -11.09 -0.93
C TYR A 251 -9.08 -10.39 -2.00
N ARG A 252 -9.94 -9.49 -1.55
CA ARG A 252 -10.87 -8.72 -2.39
C ARG A 252 -11.17 -7.38 -1.73
N VAL A 253 -11.40 -6.35 -2.55
CA VAL A 253 -11.75 -5.01 -2.09
C VAL A 253 -13.26 -4.92 -1.88
N VAL A 254 -13.64 -4.43 -0.71
CA VAL A 254 -15.01 -4.19 -0.28
C VAL A 254 -15.21 -2.72 0.05
N VAL A 255 -16.45 -2.25 -0.02
CA VAL A 255 -16.77 -0.84 0.26
C VAL A 255 -18.08 -0.69 1.02
N GLY A 256 -18.08 0.21 2.00
CA GLY A 256 -19.31 0.78 2.54
C GLY A 256 -19.27 2.30 2.46
N ARG A 257 -20.43 2.94 2.61
CA ARG A 257 -20.51 4.41 2.66
C ARG A 257 -21.32 4.92 3.82
N SER A 258 -21.05 6.15 4.24
CA SER A 258 -21.80 6.87 5.27
C SER A 258 -21.93 8.34 4.91
N LYS A 259 -22.93 9.02 5.48
CA LYS A 259 -23.03 10.49 5.40
C LYS A 259 -22.21 11.19 6.48
N ASN A 260 -21.71 10.45 7.46
CA ASN A 260 -20.86 10.97 8.55
C ASN A 260 -19.53 10.22 8.52
N ILE A 261 -18.44 10.93 8.79
CA ILE A 261 -17.10 10.34 8.82
C ILE A 261 -16.99 9.26 9.92
N GLU A 262 -17.73 9.43 11.01
CA GLU A 262 -17.82 8.50 12.13
C GLU A 262 -18.63 7.25 11.83
N GLY A 263 -19.29 7.20 10.66
CA GLY A 263 -20.19 6.13 10.28
C GLY A 263 -21.63 6.31 10.81
N PRO A 264 -22.41 5.23 10.92
CA PRO A 264 -22.05 3.87 10.50
C PRO A 264 -21.82 3.81 8.98
N TYR A 265 -20.82 3.04 8.57
CA TYR A 265 -20.62 2.68 7.17
C TYR A 265 -21.50 1.47 6.83
N VAL A 266 -22.25 1.57 5.73
CA VAL A 266 -23.19 0.53 5.30
C VAL A 266 -22.94 0.11 3.86
N GLY A 267 -23.22 -1.16 3.55
CA GLY A 267 -23.28 -1.69 2.19
C GLY A 267 -24.57 -1.29 1.44
N LYS A 268 -24.69 -1.66 0.16
CA LYS A 268 -25.87 -1.41 -0.70
C LYS A 268 -27.14 -2.00 -0.11
N ASN A 269 -27.04 -3.18 0.48
CA ASN A 269 -28.17 -3.85 1.12
C ASN A 269 -28.48 -3.33 2.55
N GLY A 270 -27.79 -2.28 3.01
CA GLY A 270 -27.95 -1.69 4.35
C GLY A 270 -27.16 -2.39 5.46
N THR A 271 -26.34 -3.40 5.14
CA THR A 271 -25.54 -4.10 6.16
C THR A 271 -24.49 -3.17 6.75
N VAL A 272 -24.48 -3.02 8.07
CA VAL A 272 -23.52 -2.21 8.82
C VAL A 272 -22.17 -2.91 8.88
N MET A 273 -21.08 -2.22 8.54
CA MET A 273 -19.73 -2.80 8.52
C MET A 273 -19.10 -3.02 9.90
N LYS A 274 -19.62 -2.35 10.94
CA LYS A 274 -19.01 -2.29 12.28
C LYS A 274 -18.72 -3.65 12.93
N GLU A 275 -19.66 -4.59 12.82
CA GLU A 275 -19.57 -5.92 13.42
C GLU A 275 -19.73 -7.05 12.38
N ASN A 276 -19.48 -6.72 11.11
CA ASN A 276 -19.72 -7.63 10.01
C ASN A 276 -18.42 -8.23 9.50
N SER A 277 -18.32 -9.57 9.51
CA SER A 277 -17.24 -10.31 8.86
C SER A 277 -17.55 -10.71 7.42
N SER A 278 -18.80 -10.55 6.99
CA SER A 278 -19.35 -10.98 5.69
C SER A 278 -19.71 -9.76 4.84
N TYR A 279 -18.71 -9.16 4.23
CA TYR A 279 -18.87 -8.01 3.35
C TYR A 279 -19.40 -8.45 1.96
N ASN A 280 -20.57 -7.95 1.57
CA ASN A 280 -21.24 -8.33 0.33
C ASN A 280 -20.92 -7.38 -0.83
N GLU A 281 -20.57 -6.12 -0.53
CA GLU A 281 -20.24 -5.09 -1.49
C GLU A 281 -18.78 -5.20 -1.94
N VAL A 282 -18.47 -6.29 -2.63
CA VAL A 282 -17.17 -6.54 -3.28
C VAL A 282 -17.11 -5.76 -4.60
N ILE A 283 -16.08 -4.95 -4.78
CA ILE A 283 -15.87 -4.17 -6.02
C ILE A 283 -14.71 -4.68 -6.88
N LEU A 284 -13.80 -5.45 -6.27
CA LEU A 284 -12.63 -6.02 -6.92
C LEU A 284 -12.30 -7.37 -6.28
N GLN A 285 -12.20 -8.42 -7.10
CA GLN A 285 -11.73 -9.73 -6.67
C GLN A 285 -10.86 -10.38 -7.75
N GLY A 286 -10.13 -11.44 -7.37
CA GLY A 286 -9.32 -12.22 -8.30
C GLY A 286 -10.14 -12.86 -9.45
N ASN A 287 -9.42 -13.30 -10.48
CA ASN A 287 -9.96 -14.00 -11.65
C ASN A 287 -9.05 -15.17 -12.06
N ASN A 288 -9.15 -15.63 -13.30
CA ASN A 288 -8.33 -16.75 -13.80
C ASN A 288 -6.84 -16.40 -13.93
N LEU A 289 -6.47 -15.13 -13.94
CA LEU A 289 -5.09 -14.66 -14.11
C LEU A 289 -4.48 -14.13 -12.81
N PHE A 290 -5.32 -13.56 -11.93
CA PHE A 290 -4.88 -12.85 -10.74
C PHE A 290 -5.58 -13.37 -9.47
N ALA A 291 -4.85 -13.43 -8.37
CA ALA A 291 -5.37 -13.79 -7.04
C ALA A 291 -4.99 -12.72 -6.01
N GLY A 292 -5.73 -12.66 -4.89
CA GLY A 292 -5.39 -11.78 -3.77
C GLY A 292 -5.38 -10.29 -4.10
N THR A 293 -6.41 -9.78 -4.78
CA THR A 293 -6.50 -8.37 -5.20
C THR A 293 -6.93 -7.47 -4.04
N GLY A 294 -6.08 -6.56 -3.59
CA GLY A 294 -6.47 -5.62 -2.55
C GLY A 294 -5.34 -4.76 -2.00
N HIS A 295 -5.60 -4.17 -0.82
CA HIS A 295 -4.85 -3.09 -0.20
C HIS A 295 -4.68 -1.93 -1.19
N ASN A 296 -5.80 -1.30 -1.55
CA ASN A 296 -5.79 -0.26 -2.57
C ASN A 296 -5.23 1.05 -2.02
N SER A 297 -4.60 1.82 -2.92
CA SER A 297 -4.11 3.16 -2.65
C SER A 297 -5.24 4.19 -2.58
N GLU A 298 -4.84 5.43 -2.33
CA GLU A 298 -5.63 6.62 -2.63
C GLU A 298 -6.09 6.65 -4.10
N ILE A 299 -7.22 7.31 -4.33
CA ILE A 299 -7.81 7.49 -5.66
C ILE A 299 -7.18 8.72 -6.32
N ILE A 300 -6.70 8.55 -7.55
CA ILE A 300 -6.25 9.65 -8.41
C ILE A 300 -7.24 9.81 -9.56
N THR A 301 -7.75 11.03 -9.73
CA THR A 301 -8.59 11.42 -10.87
C THR A 301 -7.69 11.96 -11.99
N ASP A 302 -7.88 11.46 -13.20
CA ASP A 302 -7.17 11.93 -14.39
C ASP A 302 -7.81 13.20 -15.00
N ASP A 303 -7.16 13.82 -15.99
CA ASP A 303 -7.64 15.06 -16.62
C ASP A 303 -8.91 14.87 -17.49
N GLU A 304 -9.39 13.64 -17.65
CA GLU A 304 -10.69 13.31 -18.25
C GLU A 304 -11.78 13.02 -17.20
N GLY A 305 -11.45 13.14 -15.91
CA GLY A 305 -12.39 12.89 -14.81
C GLY A 305 -12.60 11.41 -14.50
N ASN A 306 -11.67 10.54 -14.92
CA ASN A 306 -11.70 9.12 -14.61
C ASN A 306 -10.93 8.86 -13.31
N ASP A 307 -11.51 8.07 -12.41
CA ASP A 307 -10.89 7.71 -11.14
C ASP A 307 -10.11 6.40 -11.25
N TRP A 308 -8.93 6.37 -10.64
CA TRP A 308 -8.01 5.24 -10.69
C TRP A 308 -7.47 4.97 -9.30
N PHE A 309 -7.17 3.71 -9.02
CA PHE A 309 -6.41 3.33 -7.83
C PHE A 309 -5.37 2.26 -8.14
N PHE A 310 -4.35 2.18 -7.31
CA PHE A 310 -3.39 1.10 -7.32
C PHE A 310 -3.75 0.08 -6.26
N TYR A 311 -3.33 -1.15 -6.45
CA TYR A 311 -3.47 -2.23 -5.48
C TYR A 311 -2.44 -3.30 -5.81
N HIS A 312 -2.35 -4.35 -4.99
CA HIS A 312 -1.48 -5.49 -5.31
C HIS A 312 -2.28 -6.74 -5.63
N ALA A 313 -1.70 -7.63 -6.44
CA ALA A 313 -2.22 -8.96 -6.69
C ALA A 313 -1.10 -9.94 -7.04
N TRP A 314 -1.37 -11.23 -6.89
CA TRP A 314 -0.52 -12.29 -7.42
C TRP A 314 -0.90 -12.60 -8.85
N GLN A 315 0.05 -12.58 -9.79
CA GLN A 315 -0.15 -13.14 -11.12
C GLN A 315 0.08 -14.66 -11.07
N LYS A 316 -0.96 -15.46 -11.31
CA LYS A 316 -0.90 -16.92 -11.18
C LYS A 316 0.19 -17.56 -12.04
N ALA A 317 0.41 -17.03 -13.25
CA ALA A 317 1.44 -17.51 -14.16
C ALA A 317 2.88 -17.07 -13.81
N LYS A 318 3.05 -16.14 -12.86
CA LYS A 318 4.34 -15.59 -12.43
C LYS A 318 4.38 -15.40 -10.91
N ILE A 319 3.99 -16.45 -10.18
CA ILE A 319 3.77 -16.36 -8.74
C ILE A 319 5.01 -15.94 -7.96
N ASP A 320 6.20 -16.34 -8.44
CA ASP A 320 7.50 -16.01 -7.83
C ASP A 320 7.81 -14.50 -7.84
N ASN A 321 7.10 -13.71 -8.65
CA ASN A 321 7.26 -12.25 -8.66
C ASN A 321 6.56 -11.58 -7.47
N GLY A 322 5.82 -12.33 -6.65
CA GLY A 322 5.13 -11.82 -5.49
C GLY A 322 3.79 -11.13 -5.80
N ARG A 323 3.36 -10.31 -4.85
CA ARG A 323 2.27 -9.33 -4.92
C ARG A 323 2.73 -8.14 -5.78
N GLN A 324 2.33 -8.15 -7.04
CA GLN A 324 2.72 -7.19 -8.06
C GLN A 324 1.80 -5.97 -8.09
N LEU A 325 2.32 -4.83 -8.53
CA LEU A 325 1.55 -3.59 -8.64
C LEU A 325 0.53 -3.67 -9.79
N MET A 326 -0.70 -3.36 -9.46
CA MET A 326 -1.84 -3.35 -10.37
C MET A 326 -2.49 -1.96 -10.37
N CYS A 327 -3.23 -1.64 -11.41
CA CYS A 327 -4.10 -0.47 -11.45
C CYS A 327 -5.34 -0.78 -12.28
N ASP A 328 -6.49 -0.31 -11.81
CA ASP A 328 -7.74 -0.39 -12.55
C ASP A 328 -8.56 0.88 -12.33
N ARG A 329 -9.40 1.18 -13.31
CA ARG A 329 -10.32 2.30 -13.27
C ARG A 329 -11.47 1.99 -12.30
N ILE A 330 -11.74 2.93 -11.40
CA ILE A 330 -12.96 2.95 -10.60
C ILE A 330 -14.02 3.76 -11.35
N GLN A 331 -15.22 3.19 -11.45
CA GLN A 331 -16.38 3.83 -12.04
C GLN A 331 -17.46 3.99 -10.97
N TRP A 332 -18.36 4.94 -11.19
CA TRP A 332 -19.43 5.27 -10.24
C TRP A 332 -20.79 5.10 -10.90
N SER A 333 -21.65 4.29 -10.30
CA SER A 333 -23.03 4.17 -10.73
C SER A 333 -23.82 5.45 -10.44
N SER A 334 -24.99 5.59 -11.08
CA SER A 334 -25.86 6.77 -10.92
C SER A 334 -26.34 6.99 -9.47
N ASP A 335 -26.45 5.92 -8.68
CA ASP A 335 -26.76 5.96 -7.24
C ASP A 335 -25.51 6.13 -6.36
N GLY A 336 -24.35 6.40 -6.97
CA GLY A 336 -23.11 6.79 -6.33
C GLY A 336 -22.34 5.63 -5.70
N TRP A 337 -22.39 4.42 -6.24
CA TRP A 337 -21.56 3.32 -5.76
C TRP A 337 -20.36 3.07 -6.67
N PRO A 338 -19.16 2.85 -6.11
CA PRO A 338 -18.02 2.51 -6.92
C PRO A 338 -18.14 1.07 -7.42
N TYR A 339 -17.60 0.83 -8.61
CA TYR A 339 -17.43 -0.50 -9.18
C TYR A 339 -16.24 -0.50 -10.14
N ILE A 340 -15.66 -1.66 -10.36
CA ILE A 340 -14.73 -1.92 -11.46
C ILE A 340 -15.45 -2.74 -12.50
N THR A 341 -15.18 -2.48 -13.78
CA THR A 341 -15.78 -3.26 -14.86
C THR A 341 -15.54 -4.76 -14.64
N ASN A 342 -16.62 -5.56 -14.62
CA ASN A 342 -16.64 -6.99 -14.28
C ASN A 342 -16.21 -7.36 -12.85
N GLY A 343 -15.87 -6.39 -11.99
CA GLY A 343 -15.43 -6.61 -10.61
C GLY A 343 -14.11 -7.37 -10.48
N THR A 344 -13.27 -7.40 -11.51
CA THR A 344 -11.99 -8.13 -11.52
C THR A 344 -10.91 -7.34 -12.27
N PRO A 345 -9.62 -7.60 -12.04
CA PRO A 345 -8.53 -6.91 -12.73
C PRO A 345 -8.63 -7.03 -14.25
N ALA A 346 -8.47 -5.91 -14.96
CA ALA A 346 -8.31 -5.95 -16.41
C ALA A 346 -6.87 -6.36 -16.77
N SER A 347 -6.70 -7.23 -17.76
CA SER A 347 -5.36 -7.56 -18.28
C SER A 347 -4.76 -6.42 -19.09
N VAL A 348 -5.61 -5.65 -19.78
CA VAL A 348 -5.26 -4.48 -20.59
C VAL A 348 -6.34 -3.43 -20.40
N SER A 349 -5.94 -2.19 -20.20
CA SER A 349 -6.82 -1.03 -20.02
C SER A 349 -6.32 0.16 -20.81
N ARG A 350 -7.22 1.10 -21.13
CA ARG A 350 -6.79 2.44 -21.56
C ARG A 350 -5.98 3.10 -20.45
N ALA A 351 -4.95 3.85 -20.81
CA ALA A 351 -4.16 4.57 -19.82
C ALA A 351 -4.93 5.76 -19.23
N PRO A 352 -4.63 6.15 -17.98
CA PRO A 352 -5.03 7.44 -17.43
C PRO A 352 -4.53 8.59 -18.31
N VAL A 353 -5.33 9.65 -18.42
CA VAL A 353 -5.01 10.81 -19.27
C VAL A 353 -4.51 11.97 -18.40
N PHE A 354 -3.26 12.36 -18.59
CA PHE A 354 -2.70 13.59 -18.01
C PHE A 354 -2.20 14.48 -19.14
N LYS A 355 -2.87 15.62 -19.32
CA LYS A 355 -2.59 16.63 -20.33
C LYS A 355 -1.42 17.49 -19.89
N ASN A 356 -0.57 17.86 -20.83
CA ASN A 356 0.48 18.84 -20.59
C ASN A 356 -0.13 20.22 -20.32
N GLU A 357 0.61 21.13 -19.68
CA GLU A 357 0.12 22.48 -19.37
C GLU A 357 -0.39 23.25 -20.60
N GLU A 358 0.18 23.00 -21.79
CA GLU A 358 -0.23 23.59 -23.06
C GLU A 358 -1.58 23.07 -23.61
N GLU A 359 -2.08 21.95 -23.08
CA GLU A 359 -3.31 21.28 -23.55
C GLU A 359 -4.49 21.48 -22.57
N LYS A 360 -4.31 22.28 -21.51
CA LYS A 360 -5.33 22.56 -20.48
C LYS A 360 -6.19 23.81 -20.76
N GLU A 361 -6.10 24.39 -21.95
CA GLU A 361 -7.02 25.41 -22.48
C GLU A 361 -8.30 24.77 -23.07
#